data_AF-A0A8H7IN75-F1
#
_entry.id   AF-A0A8H7IN75-F1
#
_cell.length_a   1.000
_cell.length_b   1.000
_cell.length_c   1.000
_cell.angle_alpha   90.00
_cell.angle_beta   90.00
_cell.angle_gamma   90.00
#
_symmetry.space_group_name_H-M   'P 1'
#
loop_
_entity.id
_entity.type
_entity.pdbx_description
1 polymer ?
#
loop_
_entity_poly.entity_id
_entity_poly.type
_entity_poly.pdbx_seq_one_letter_code
_entity_poly.pdbx_strand_id
1 'polypeptide(L)'
;MHPDSYYLPGASISSFCHSKKPRKESERAGQFGAPGTDCDTPISLVDSTLAWVEKEWADRIDFVIWTGDNARHDTDSSIPRTPAEIRDMNREIAHKMDKIFTPRGVTVVPSIGGPNTVTNDFLESWRSFVPFPSYQVFQRGVYFSVELVPNQLAAISLNTLYWFDSNKAVDGCPKKGNDPGTLEFDWLEVQLKIYRSRKMQASPHDHHAAARVWLTGHVAPTEGGSRRGANSSWLGDELWFHLQETTSLVALPDTGRLL
;
A
#
# COMPACT_ATOMS: atom_id res chain seq x y z
N MET A 1 -3.80 -7.41 -1.81
CA MET A 1 -3.81 -8.68 -2.59
C MET A 1 -4.50 -9.82 -1.85
N HIS A 2 -4.33 -9.93 -0.53
CA HIS A 2 -4.86 -11.02 0.30
C HIS A 2 -4.60 -12.43 -0.24
N PRO A 3 -3.33 -12.79 -0.48
CA PRO A 3 -2.97 -14.18 -0.73
C PRO A 3 -3.38 -15.08 0.44
N ASP A 4 -4.00 -16.20 0.11
CA ASP A 4 -4.40 -17.25 1.04
C ASP A 4 -3.77 -18.58 0.63
N SER A 5 -2.92 -19.09 1.52
CA SER A 5 -2.22 -20.37 1.37
C SER A 5 -3.11 -21.58 1.67
N TYR A 6 -4.28 -21.38 2.27
CA TYR A 6 -5.26 -22.42 2.57
C TYR A 6 -6.35 -22.56 1.51
N TYR A 7 -6.37 -21.67 0.51
CA TYR A 7 -7.33 -21.75 -0.59
C TYR A 7 -7.23 -23.09 -1.33
N LEU A 8 -8.36 -23.78 -1.47
CA LEU A 8 -8.47 -25.03 -2.20
C LEU A 8 -9.44 -24.90 -3.39
N PRO A 9 -8.96 -25.08 -4.63
CA PRO A 9 -9.85 -25.21 -5.79
C PRO A 9 -10.88 -26.33 -5.58
N GLY A 10 -12.16 -26.01 -5.85
CA GLY A 10 -13.30 -26.88 -5.62
C GLY A 10 -13.82 -26.92 -4.17
N ALA A 11 -13.29 -26.10 -3.26
CA ALA A 11 -13.81 -25.99 -1.89
C ALA A 11 -15.19 -25.33 -1.82
N SER A 12 -15.84 -25.49 -0.67
CA SER A 12 -17.04 -24.76 -0.29
C SER A 12 -16.74 -23.28 -0.08
N ILE A 13 -17.54 -22.41 -0.68
CA ILE A 13 -17.42 -20.95 -0.49
C ILE A 13 -17.67 -20.58 0.97
N SER A 14 -18.70 -21.15 1.60
CA SER A 14 -19.00 -20.88 3.01
C SER A 14 -17.93 -21.38 4.00
N SER A 15 -16.96 -22.17 3.54
CA SER A 15 -15.78 -22.55 4.32
C SER A 15 -14.58 -21.63 4.07
N PHE A 16 -14.82 -20.43 3.53
CA PHE A 16 -13.78 -19.48 3.10
C PHE A 16 -12.80 -20.12 2.11
N CYS A 17 -13.30 -21.05 1.30
CA CYS A 17 -12.52 -21.84 0.35
C CYS A 17 -11.44 -22.76 0.96
N HIS A 18 -11.51 -23.08 2.26
CA HIS A 18 -10.52 -23.97 2.93
C HIS A 18 -10.94 -25.45 3.02
N SER A 19 -12.18 -25.82 2.68
CA SER A 19 -12.65 -27.19 2.82
C SER A 19 -13.49 -27.71 1.65
N LYS A 20 -13.17 -28.93 1.19
CA LYS A 20 -13.96 -29.69 0.21
C LYS A 20 -15.12 -30.48 0.82
N LYS A 21 -15.30 -30.41 2.15
CA LYS A 21 -16.38 -31.15 2.82
C LYS A 21 -17.74 -30.75 2.22
N PRO A 22 -18.65 -31.72 2.02
CA PRO A 22 -19.93 -31.45 1.41
C PRO A 22 -20.76 -30.57 2.34
N ARG A 23 -20.83 -29.29 2.02
CA ARG A 23 -21.92 -28.41 2.45
C ARG A 23 -22.97 -28.36 1.35
N LYS A 24 -24.22 -28.02 1.68
CA LYS A 24 -25.40 -28.01 0.78
C LYS A 24 -25.31 -27.00 -0.39
N GLU A 25 -24.13 -26.44 -0.63
CA GLU A 25 -23.84 -25.43 -1.64
C GLU A 25 -23.59 -26.08 -3.01
N SER A 26 -24.25 -25.56 -4.04
CA SER A 26 -24.04 -25.95 -5.43
C SER A 26 -22.78 -25.31 -6.02
N GLU A 27 -22.49 -24.06 -5.64
CA GLU A 27 -21.33 -23.32 -6.12
C GLU A 27 -20.06 -23.67 -5.33
N ARG A 28 -18.94 -23.73 -6.05
CA ARG A 28 -17.63 -24.14 -5.52
C ARG A 28 -16.56 -23.17 -5.97
N ALA A 29 -15.51 -23.09 -5.17
CA ALA A 29 -14.31 -22.32 -5.44
C ALA A 29 -13.68 -22.69 -6.79
N GLY A 30 -13.35 -21.70 -7.63
CA GLY A 30 -12.67 -21.92 -8.90
C GLY A 30 -11.17 -22.19 -8.74
N GLN A 31 -10.46 -22.38 -9.86
CA GLN A 31 -9.00 -22.58 -9.85
C GLN A 31 -8.22 -21.32 -9.46
N PHE A 32 -8.76 -20.15 -9.81
CA PHE A 32 -8.11 -18.85 -9.65
C PHE A 32 -8.87 -17.90 -8.73
N GLY A 33 -9.83 -18.42 -7.95
CA GLY A 33 -10.62 -17.60 -7.04
C GLY A 33 -12.11 -17.90 -7.12
N ALA A 34 -12.84 -17.24 -6.23
CA ALA A 34 -14.30 -17.22 -6.18
C ALA A 34 -14.75 -15.74 -6.14
N PRO A 35 -14.84 -15.06 -7.30
CA PRO A 35 -15.11 -13.62 -7.34
C PRO A 35 -16.44 -13.26 -6.68
N GLY A 36 -16.46 -12.16 -5.93
CA GLY A 36 -17.69 -11.67 -5.26
C GLY A 36 -18.08 -12.46 -4.00
N THR A 37 -17.15 -13.25 -3.44
CA THR A 37 -17.36 -14.03 -2.21
C THR A 37 -16.36 -13.63 -1.13
N ASP A 38 -16.51 -14.20 0.07
CA ASP A 38 -15.59 -13.98 1.21
C ASP A 38 -14.29 -14.81 1.12
N CYS A 39 -14.03 -15.48 -0.02
CA CYS A 39 -12.77 -16.18 -0.22
C CYS A 39 -11.66 -15.22 -0.60
N ASP A 40 -10.51 -15.36 0.06
CA ASP A 40 -9.29 -14.67 -0.30
C ASP A 40 -8.63 -15.24 -1.57
N THR A 41 -7.58 -14.56 -2.03
CA THR A 41 -6.94 -14.83 -3.31
C THR A 41 -6.06 -16.08 -3.23
N PRO A 42 -6.25 -17.11 -4.07
CA PRO A 42 -5.31 -18.21 -4.11
C PRO A 42 -3.92 -17.74 -4.55
N ILE A 43 -2.87 -18.33 -3.98
CA ILE A 43 -1.47 -18.07 -4.38
C ILE A 43 -1.28 -18.23 -5.90
N SER A 44 -1.97 -19.20 -6.52
CA SER A 44 -1.93 -19.43 -7.96
C SER A 44 -2.34 -18.21 -8.79
N LEU A 45 -3.33 -17.43 -8.34
CA LEU A 45 -3.76 -16.21 -9.02
C LEU A 45 -2.71 -15.10 -8.84
N VAL A 46 -2.16 -14.93 -7.64
CA VAL A 46 -1.08 -13.96 -7.39
C VAL A 46 0.12 -14.24 -8.28
N ASP A 47 0.59 -15.49 -8.29
CA ASP A 47 1.73 -15.91 -9.09
C ASP A 47 1.48 -15.75 -10.59
N SER A 48 0.31 -16.16 -11.07
CA SER A 48 -0.05 -16.02 -12.50
C SER A 48 -0.14 -14.56 -12.92
N THR A 49 -0.68 -13.69 -12.05
CA THR A 49 -0.79 -12.26 -12.31
C THR A 49 0.59 -11.60 -12.37
N LEU A 50 1.45 -11.85 -11.38
CA LEU A 50 2.80 -11.28 -11.35
C LEU A 50 3.68 -11.81 -12.50
N ALA A 51 3.55 -13.08 -12.86
CA ALA A 51 4.25 -13.65 -14.02
C ALA A 51 3.79 -13.01 -15.33
N TRP A 52 2.49 -12.73 -15.48
CA TRP A 52 1.98 -12.02 -16.64
C TRP A 52 2.46 -10.57 -16.70
N VAL A 53 2.46 -9.86 -15.56
CA VAL A 53 3.01 -8.49 -15.47
C VAL A 53 4.49 -8.47 -15.82
N GLU A 54 5.28 -9.41 -15.29
CA GLU A 54 6.70 -9.53 -15.61
C GLU A 54 6.92 -9.72 -17.12
N LYS A 55 6.12 -10.59 -17.74
CA LYS A 55 6.26 -10.95 -19.15
C LYS A 55 5.83 -9.84 -20.11
N GLU A 56 4.72 -9.16 -19.81
CA GLU A 56 4.07 -8.26 -20.78
C GLU A 56 4.38 -6.78 -20.51
N TRP A 57 4.62 -6.39 -19.26
CA TRP A 57 4.62 -5.00 -18.85
C TRP A 57 5.87 -4.52 -18.10
N ALA A 58 6.61 -5.40 -17.42
CA ALA A 58 7.67 -4.95 -16.52
C ALA A 58 8.78 -4.12 -17.19
N ASP A 59 9.01 -4.31 -18.50
CA ASP A 59 9.98 -3.52 -19.27
C ASP A 59 9.41 -2.19 -19.81
N ARG A 60 8.14 -1.88 -19.52
CA ARG A 60 7.40 -0.68 -19.98
C ARG A 60 6.77 0.12 -18.85
N ILE A 61 6.96 -0.30 -17.61
CA ILE A 61 6.42 0.37 -16.42
C ILE A 61 7.46 1.36 -15.92
N ASP A 62 7.09 2.63 -15.75
CA ASP A 62 7.98 3.67 -15.21
C ASP A 62 8.22 3.48 -13.70
N PHE A 63 7.16 3.15 -12.97
CA PHE A 63 7.19 2.89 -11.53
C PHE A 63 5.92 2.12 -11.10
N VAL A 64 5.93 1.55 -9.91
CA VAL A 64 4.82 0.76 -9.36
C VAL A 64 4.35 1.37 -8.05
N ILE A 65 3.05 1.65 -7.93
CA ILE A 65 2.40 1.95 -6.66
C ILE A 65 1.76 0.66 -6.13
N TRP A 66 2.16 0.22 -4.93
CA TRP A 66 1.68 -1.02 -4.32
C TRP A 66 1.11 -0.76 -2.93
N THR A 67 -0.21 -0.67 -2.82
CA THR A 67 -0.91 -0.26 -1.58
C THR A 67 -1.13 -1.41 -0.58
N GLY A 68 -0.26 -2.43 -0.60
CA GLY A 68 -0.17 -3.45 0.44
C GLY A 68 -1.32 -4.46 0.53
N ASP A 69 -1.60 -4.84 1.77
CA ASP A 69 -2.56 -5.85 2.22
C ASP A 69 -2.27 -7.27 1.69
N ASN A 70 -1.27 -7.88 2.30
CA ASN A 70 -0.71 -9.16 1.85
C ASN A 70 -1.12 -10.33 2.75
N ALA A 71 -2.01 -10.15 3.71
CA ALA A 71 -2.44 -11.24 4.57
C ALA A 71 -3.90 -11.60 4.28
N ARG A 72 -4.21 -12.89 4.20
CA ARG A 72 -5.61 -13.37 4.21
C ARG A 72 -6.38 -12.79 5.40
N HIS A 73 -7.68 -12.68 5.29
CA HIS A 73 -8.56 -12.34 6.39
C HIS A 73 -8.59 -13.47 7.43
N ASP A 74 -8.88 -13.10 8.68
CA ASP A 74 -9.01 -14.04 9.80
C ASP A 74 -10.47 -14.48 9.97
N THR A 75 -11.08 -14.97 8.89
CA THR A 75 -12.51 -15.30 8.81
C THR A 75 -12.79 -16.75 9.21
N ASP A 76 -11.86 -17.67 8.96
CA ASP A 76 -11.98 -19.07 9.33
C ASP A 76 -11.47 -19.33 10.75
N SER A 77 -12.39 -19.45 11.71
CA SER A 77 -12.06 -19.74 13.11
C SER A 77 -11.43 -21.13 13.32
N SER A 78 -11.51 -22.04 12.35
CA SER A 78 -10.83 -23.34 12.40
C SER A 78 -9.36 -23.26 11.94
N ILE A 79 -8.98 -22.18 11.26
CA ILE A 79 -7.61 -21.88 10.82
C ILE A 79 -7.29 -20.42 11.17
N PRO A 80 -7.10 -20.09 12.46
CA PRO A 80 -6.81 -18.72 12.88
C PRO A 80 -5.52 -18.20 12.26
N ARG A 81 -5.54 -16.95 11.79
CA ARG A 81 -4.36 -16.28 11.24
C ARG A 81 -3.39 -15.90 12.34
N THR A 82 -2.13 -16.26 12.14
CA THR A 82 -1.03 -15.99 13.07
C THR A 82 -0.21 -14.78 12.64
N PRO A 83 0.48 -14.11 13.59
CA PRO A 83 1.45 -13.07 13.26
C PRO A 83 2.59 -13.56 12.35
N ALA A 84 2.95 -14.85 12.41
CA ALA A 84 3.96 -15.43 11.53
C ALA A 84 3.48 -15.46 10.08
N GLU A 85 2.25 -15.95 9.83
CA GLU A 85 1.65 -15.91 8.49
C GLU A 85 1.60 -14.50 7.91
N ILE A 86 1.22 -13.50 8.72
CA ILE A 86 1.20 -12.10 8.30
C ILE A 86 2.60 -11.64 7.86
N ARG A 87 3.63 -11.89 8.68
CA ARG A 87 5.01 -11.48 8.36
C ARG A 87 5.55 -12.20 7.13
N ASP A 88 5.38 -13.52 7.09
CA ASP A 88 5.96 -14.37 6.05
C ASP A 88 5.33 -14.05 4.70
N MET A 89 4.02 -13.80 4.67
CA MET A 89 3.35 -13.43 3.43
C MET A 89 3.69 -12.00 2.97
N ASN A 90 3.86 -11.04 3.90
CA ASN A 90 4.38 -9.72 3.54
C ASN A 90 5.80 -9.80 2.95
N ARG A 91 6.67 -10.63 3.53
CA ARG A 91 8.02 -10.90 3.02
C ARG A 91 7.98 -11.57 1.65
N GLU A 92 7.12 -12.57 1.47
CA GLU A 92 6.99 -13.29 0.21
C GLU A 92 6.56 -12.37 -0.93
N ILE A 93 5.50 -11.57 -0.74
CA ILE A 93 5.04 -10.65 -1.78
C ILE A 93 6.07 -9.56 -2.04
N ALA A 94 6.69 -8.98 -1.00
CA ALA A 94 7.76 -8.00 -1.18
C ALA A 94 8.93 -8.57 -2.01
N HIS A 95 9.34 -9.81 -1.74
CA HIS A 95 10.38 -10.48 -2.51
C HIS A 95 9.97 -10.73 -3.97
N LYS A 96 8.71 -11.09 -4.26
CA LYS A 96 8.23 -11.22 -5.65
C LYS A 96 8.29 -9.87 -6.37
N MET A 97 7.85 -8.78 -5.73
CA MET A 97 7.91 -7.43 -6.29
C MET A 97 9.36 -7.00 -6.55
N ASP A 98 10.25 -7.23 -5.59
CA ASP A 98 11.67 -6.90 -5.69
C ASP A 98 12.33 -7.62 -6.87
N LYS A 99 12.11 -8.93 -6.97
CA LYS A 99 12.65 -9.77 -8.04
C LYS A 99 12.22 -9.30 -9.44
N ILE A 100 10.98 -8.82 -9.57
CA ILE A 100 10.43 -8.38 -10.86
C ILE A 100 10.94 -6.98 -11.20
N PHE A 101 10.85 -6.02 -10.29
CA PHE A 101 10.99 -4.60 -10.64
C PHE A 101 12.38 -4.03 -10.36
N THR A 102 13.04 -4.41 -9.25
CA THR A 102 14.32 -3.81 -8.84
C THR A 102 15.45 -4.03 -9.87
N PRO A 103 15.66 -5.25 -10.43
CA PRO A 103 16.67 -5.47 -11.46
C PRO A 103 16.47 -4.67 -12.75
N ARG A 104 15.23 -4.21 -13.00
CA ARG A 104 14.84 -3.41 -14.17
C ARG A 104 14.97 -1.90 -13.93
N GLY A 105 15.36 -1.48 -12.72
CA GLY A 105 15.41 -0.07 -12.34
C GLY A 105 14.04 0.56 -12.13
N VAL A 106 12.98 -0.24 -12.06
CA VAL A 106 11.61 0.23 -11.82
C VAL A 106 11.43 0.51 -10.33
N THR A 107 11.10 1.76 -9.99
CA THR A 107 10.87 2.15 -8.60
C THR A 107 9.53 1.59 -8.10
N VAL A 108 9.55 0.84 -7.00
CA VAL A 108 8.33 0.36 -6.33
C VAL A 108 8.08 1.22 -5.09
N VAL A 109 6.87 1.75 -4.97
CA VAL A 109 6.40 2.56 -3.83
C VAL A 109 5.36 1.76 -3.05
N PRO A 110 5.78 0.96 -2.05
CA PRO A 110 4.85 0.22 -1.20
C PRO A 110 4.21 1.13 -0.15
N SER A 111 2.93 0.88 0.17
CA SER A 111 2.26 1.35 1.37
C SER A 111 1.83 0.17 2.24
N ILE A 112 1.87 0.37 3.56
CA ILE A 112 1.44 -0.66 4.50
C ILE A 112 -0.08 -0.79 4.49
N GLY A 113 -0.57 -2.02 4.39
CA GLY A 113 -1.98 -2.36 4.46
C GLY A 113 -2.20 -3.56 5.37
N GLY A 114 -3.33 -3.58 6.08
CA GLY A 114 -3.69 -4.64 7.02
C GLY A 114 -2.95 -4.61 8.36
N PRO A 115 -3.28 -5.51 9.29
CA PRO A 115 -2.67 -5.56 10.62
C PRO A 115 -1.23 -6.02 10.53
N ASN A 116 -0.33 -5.30 11.21
CA ASN A 116 1.03 -5.76 11.48
C ASN A 116 1.50 -5.19 12.82
N THR A 117 2.28 -5.98 13.57
CA THR A 117 2.75 -5.64 14.92
C THR A 117 4.23 -5.27 14.97
N VAL A 118 5.00 -5.40 13.87
CA VAL A 118 6.45 -5.21 13.88
C VAL A 118 6.94 -4.39 12.67
N THR A 119 7.34 -3.15 12.92
CA THR A 119 7.89 -2.24 11.90
C THR A 119 9.25 -2.69 11.35
N ASN A 120 10.06 -3.37 12.16
CA ASN A 120 11.38 -3.85 11.74
C ASN A 120 11.31 -4.90 10.61
N ASP A 121 10.26 -5.72 10.57
CA ASP A 121 10.09 -6.71 9.52
C ASP A 121 9.86 -6.07 8.15
N PHE A 122 9.20 -4.91 8.12
CA PHE A 122 9.04 -4.13 6.89
C PHE A 122 10.35 -3.49 6.44
N LEU A 123 11.17 -2.98 7.36
CA LEU A 123 12.47 -2.42 6.95
C LEU A 123 13.35 -3.48 6.28
N GLU A 124 13.37 -4.69 6.83
CA GLU A 124 14.10 -5.80 6.23
C GLU A 124 13.56 -6.11 4.82
N SER A 125 12.23 -6.25 4.70
CA SER A 125 11.58 -6.68 3.46
C SER A 125 11.54 -5.60 2.38
N TRP A 126 11.53 -4.32 2.74
CA TRP A 126 11.37 -3.17 1.83
C TRP A 126 12.66 -2.37 1.65
N ARG A 127 13.80 -2.90 2.10
CA ARG A 127 15.09 -2.20 2.08
C ARG A 127 15.47 -1.69 0.68
N SER A 128 15.12 -2.42 -0.37
CA SER A 128 15.37 -2.07 -1.78
C SER A 128 14.43 -0.99 -2.31
N PHE A 129 13.23 -0.83 -1.71
CA PHE A 129 12.22 0.13 -2.14
C PHE A 129 12.36 1.49 -1.44
N VAL A 130 12.86 1.50 -0.21
CA VAL A 130 12.97 2.73 0.60
C VAL A 130 14.31 3.42 0.31
N PRO A 131 14.32 4.72 -0.01
CA PRO A 131 15.56 5.47 -0.14
C PRO A 131 16.35 5.50 1.16
N PHE A 132 17.68 5.34 1.09
CA PHE A 132 18.56 5.35 2.27
C PHE A 132 18.35 6.56 3.20
N PRO A 133 18.18 7.81 2.71
CA PRO A 133 17.89 8.96 3.58
C PRO A 133 16.58 8.85 4.37
N SER A 134 15.65 8.03 3.91
CA SER A 134 14.34 7.84 4.54
C SER A 134 14.33 6.73 5.60
N TYR A 135 15.40 5.94 5.75
CA TYR A 135 15.42 4.78 6.66
C TYR A 135 15.03 5.12 8.10
N GLN A 136 15.53 6.23 8.64
CA GLN A 136 15.22 6.62 10.02
C GLN A 136 13.75 7.01 10.21
N VAL A 137 13.16 7.68 9.23
CA VAL A 137 11.75 8.05 9.22
C VAL A 137 10.90 6.78 9.08
N PHE A 138 11.27 5.94 8.12
CA PHE A 138 10.59 4.69 7.82
C PHE A 138 10.57 3.73 9.02
N GLN A 139 11.70 3.58 9.74
CA GLN A 139 11.78 2.78 10.96
C GLN A 139 10.79 3.21 12.05
N ARG A 140 10.48 4.51 12.12
CA ARG A 140 9.58 5.08 13.13
C ARG A 140 8.12 4.96 12.74
N GLY A 141 7.80 5.15 11.46
CA GLY A 141 6.42 5.38 11.02
C GLY A 141 5.93 4.51 9.86
N VAL A 142 6.81 3.79 9.17
CA VAL A 142 6.51 3.03 7.94
C VAL A 142 5.90 3.90 6.84
N TYR A 143 6.35 5.16 6.77
CA TYR A 143 6.05 6.11 5.70
C TYR A 143 7.35 6.72 5.16
N PHE A 144 7.36 7.09 3.90
CA PHE A 144 8.53 7.68 3.24
C PHE A 144 8.15 8.45 1.97
N SER A 145 9.10 9.18 1.42
CA SER A 145 8.95 10.04 0.25
C SER A 145 10.07 9.75 -0.74
N VAL A 146 9.76 9.68 -2.03
CA VAL A 146 10.72 9.39 -3.11
C VAL A 146 10.39 10.20 -4.37
N GLU A 147 11.41 10.70 -5.05
CA GLU A 147 11.25 11.29 -6.38
C GLU A 147 11.23 10.17 -7.43
N LEU A 148 10.12 10.07 -8.16
CA LEU A 148 9.95 9.14 -9.28
C LEU A 148 10.56 9.70 -10.55
N VAL A 149 10.36 11.01 -10.76
CA VAL A 149 11.02 11.79 -11.81
C VAL A 149 11.64 13.00 -11.13
N PRO A 150 12.98 13.14 -11.13
CA PRO A 150 13.67 14.23 -10.43
C PRO A 150 13.08 15.60 -10.75
N ASN A 151 12.73 16.37 -9.72
CA ASN A 151 12.13 17.70 -9.80
C ASN A 151 10.77 17.80 -10.53
N GLN A 152 10.15 16.69 -10.93
CA GLN A 152 8.89 16.69 -11.67
C GLN A 152 7.79 15.88 -11.00
N LEU A 153 8.11 14.71 -10.46
CA LEU A 153 7.13 13.81 -9.85
C LEU A 153 7.73 13.15 -8.61
N ALA A 154 7.05 13.29 -7.49
CA ALA A 154 7.33 12.57 -6.26
C ALA A 154 6.14 11.71 -5.83
N ALA A 155 6.43 10.62 -5.14
CA ALA A 155 5.44 9.83 -4.43
C ALA A 155 5.72 9.90 -2.92
N ILE A 156 4.67 10.02 -2.14
CA ILE A 156 4.70 9.96 -0.68
C ILE A 156 3.84 8.76 -0.26
N SER A 157 4.50 7.75 0.28
CA SER A 157 3.84 6.58 0.85
C SER A 157 3.52 6.83 2.32
N LEU A 158 2.22 6.82 2.63
CA LEU A 158 1.65 7.10 3.93
C LEU A 158 1.31 5.80 4.67
N ASN A 159 1.42 5.84 5.99
CA ASN A 159 0.87 4.82 6.87
C ASN A 159 -0.54 5.22 7.32
N THR A 160 -1.47 5.12 6.38
CA THR A 160 -2.89 5.45 6.61
C THR A 160 -3.57 4.63 7.71
N LEU A 161 -2.95 3.56 8.20
CA LEU A 161 -3.47 2.76 9.31
C LEU A 161 -3.45 3.52 10.63
N TYR A 162 -2.67 4.61 10.76
CA TYR A 162 -2.69 5.47 11.94
C TYR A 162 -4.00 6.25 12.11
N TRP A 163 -4.75 6.45 11.02
CA TRP A 163 -6.04 7.13 11.04
C TRP A 163 -7.23 6.17 10.87
N PHE A 164 -6.97 4.86 10.84
CA PHE A 164 -8.03 3.88 10.66
C PHE A 164 -8.73 3.58 12.00
N ASP A 165 -10.01 3.94 12.10
CA ASP A 165 -10.84 3.77 13.32
C ASP A 165 -10.88 2.35 13.90
N SER A 166 -10.66 1.33 13.07
CA SER A 166 -10.64 -0.07 13.52
C SER A 166 -9.27 -0.52 14.02
N ASN A 167 -8.22 0.29 13.83
CA ASN A 167 -6.89 0.02 14.34
C ASN A 167 -6.83 0.34 15.84
N LYS A 168 -7.03 -0.68 16.68
CA LYS A 168 -6.99 -0.55 18.15
C LYS A 168 -5.60 -0.25 18.71
N ALA A 169 -4.55 -0.33 17.91
CA ALA A 169 -3.19 0.07 18.31
C ALA A 169 -3.01 1.60 18.33
N VAL A 170 -3.92 2.35 17.72
CA VAL A 170 -3.91 3.82 17.66
C VAL A 170 -5.25 4.37 18.15
N ASP A 171 -5.42 4.47 19.45
CA ASP A 171 -6.69 4.89 20.06
C ASP A 171 -6.84 6.43 20.14
N GLY A 172 -6.30 7.17 19.16
CA GLY A 172 -6.40 8.64 19.07
C GLY A 172 -6.20 9.34 20.42
N CYS A 173 -4.96 9.42 20.91
CA CYS A 173 -4.72 9.84 22.28
C CYS A 173 -5.35 11.23 22.57
N PRO A 174 -6.17 11.40 23.63
CA PRO A 174 -6.73 12.69 24.00
C PRO A 174 -5.68 13.75 24.39
N LYS A 175 -4.43 13.34 24.59
CA LYS A 175 -3.30 14.22 24.87
C LYS A 175 -2.66 14.68 23.56
N LYS A 176 -2.78 15.98 23.30
CA LYS A 176 -2.35 16.67 22.08
C LYS A 176 -0.89 16.35 21.68
N GLY A 177 -0.69 16.00 20.40
CA GLY A 177 0.51 16.35 19.64
C GLY A 177 1.64 15.31 19.52
N ASN A 178 1.46 14.07 19.98
CA ASN A 178 2.54 13.06 19.88
C ASN A 178 2.04 11.64 19.54
N ASP A 179 0.80 11.51 19.04
CA ASP A 179 0.33 10.25 18.49
C ASP A 179 0.95 10.01 17.09
N PRO A 180 1.08 8.75 16.64
CA PRO A 180 1.74 8.43 15.38
C PRO A 180 1.13 9.11 14.15
N GLY A 181 -0.20 9.28 14.12
CA GLY A 181 -0.90 9.92 13.01
C GLY A 181 -0.63 11.41 12.93
N THR A 182 -0.62 12.12 14.08
CA THR A 182 -0.23 13.52 14.14
C THR A 182 1.23 13.72 13.71
N LEU A 183 2.15 12.85 14.18
CA LEU A 183 3.56 12.92 13.79
C LEU A 183 3.76 12.70 12.28
N GLU A 184 2.98 11.81 11.67
CA GLU A 184 2.99 11.64 10.22
C GLU A 184 2.46 12.88 9.48
N PHE A 185 1.42 13.55 9.99
CA PHE A 185 0.93 14.80 9.39
C PHE A 185 1.94 15.95 9.48
N ASP A 186 2.59 16.12 10.63
CA ASP A 186 3.66 17.11 10.79
C ASP A 186 4.80 16.85 9.80
N TRP A 187 5.18 15.58 9.62
CA TRP A 187 6.16 15.18 8.63
C TRP A 187 5.69 15.44 7.19
N LEU A 188 4.44 15.09 6.87
CA LEU A 188 3.84 15.28 5.55
C LEU A 188 3.80 16.75 5.16
N GLU A 189 3.41 17.63 6.08
CA GLU A 189 3.39 19.07 5.85
C GLU A 189 4.78 19.59 5.43
N VAL A 190 5.84 19.12 6.12
CA VAL A 190 7.23 19.46 5.78
C VAL A 190 7.60 18.94 4.39
N GLN A 191 7.25 17.70 4.04
CA GLN A 191 7.53 17.16 2.69
C GLN A 191 6.84 17.98 1.60
N LEU A 192 5.56 18.30 1.77
CA LEU A 192 4.80 19.11 0.82
C LEU A 192 5.37 20.52 0.69
N LYS A 193 5.79 21.15 1.79
CA LYS A 193 6.49 22.45 1.75
C LYS A 193 7.82 22.36 1.00
N ILE A 194 8.60 21.30 1.18
CA ILE A 194 9.85 21.07 0.45
C ILE A 194 9.57 20.98 -1.06
N TYR A 195 8.67 20.11 -1.51
CA TYR A 195 8.34 19.99 -2.94
C TYR A 195 7.75 21.28 -3.51
N ARG A 196 6.89 21.97 -2.75
CA ARG A 196 6.34 23.28 -3.15
C ARG A 196 7.39 24.37 -3.23
N SER A 197 8.37 24.41 -2.33
CA SER A 197 9.43 25.44 -2.32
C SER A 197 10.41 25.28 -3.48
N ARG A 198 10.64 24.06 -3.98
CA ARG A 198 11.43 23.82 -5.20
C ARG A 198 10.79 24.46 -6.43
N LYS A 199 9.45 24.62 -6.46
CA LYS A 199 8.73 25.44 -7.45
C LYS A 199 9.20 26.89 -7.48
N MET A 200 9.68 27.44 -6.36
CA MET A 200 10.15 28.83 -6.27
C MET A 200 11.60 29.02 -6.75
N GLN A 201 12.31 27.94 -7.06
CA GLN A 201 13.69 27.98 -7.59
C GLN A 201 13.76 27.74 -9.10
N ALA A 202 12.68 27.26 -9.72
CA ALA A 202 12.58 27.11 -11.17
C ALA A 202 12.33 28.47 -11.85
N SER A 203 12.93 28.66 -13.03
CA SER A 203 12.88 29.91 -13.81
C SER A 203 11.43 30.37 -14.07
N PRO A 204 11.13 31.68 -14.01
CA PRO A 204 9.80 32.23 -14.33
C PRO A 204 9.26 31.87 -15.72
N HIS A 205 10.11 31.33 -16.60
CA HIS A 205 9.78 30.97 -17.98
C HIS A 205 9.39 29.49 -18.17
N ASP A 206 9.61 28.63 -17.19
CA ASP A 206 9.21 27.21 -17.24
C ASP A 206 7.87 27.00 -16.52
N HIS A 207 6.79 27.43 -17.16
CA HIS A 207 5.43 27.27 -16.62
C HIS A 207 4.93 25.81 -16.55
N HIS A 208 5.73 24.84 -17.03
CA HIS A 208 5.32 23.43 -17.18
C HIS A 208 5.91 22.45 -16.15
N ALA A 209 6.94 22.82 -15.37
CA ALA A 209 7.61 21.92 -14.43
C ALA A 209 7.15 22.09 -12.96
N ALA A 210 5.83 22.12 -12.72
CA ALA A 210 5.34 22.03 -11.36
C ALA A 210 5.59 20.59 -10.84
N ALA A 211 6.41 20.44 -9.80
CA ALA A 211 6.59 19.17 -9.12
C ALA A 211 5.22 18.65 -8.64
N ARG A 212 4.78 17.53 -9.23
CA ARG A 212 3.56 16.83 -8.86
C ARG A 212 3.88 15.89 -7.71
N VAL A 213 2.96 15.77 -6.76
CA VAL A 213 3.09 14.84 -5.65
C VAL A 213 1.92 13.87 -5.70
N TRP A 214 2.22 12.58 -5.74
CA TRP A 214 1.26 11.52 -5.56
C TRP A 214 1.30 11.06 -4.12
N LEU A 215 0.15 11.11 -3.45
CA LEU A 215 0.00 10.54 -2.13
C LEU A 215 -0.56 9.13 -2.28
N THR A 216 0.06 8.16 -1.61
CA THR A 216 -0.39 6.77 -1.64
C THR A 216 -0.51 6.23 -0.23
N GLY A 217 -1.48 5.35 -0.03
CA GLY A 217 -1.84 4.76 1.25
C GLY A 217 -2.81 3.60 1.03
N HIS A 218 -3.08 2.84 2.07
CA HIS A 218 -3.96 1.68 1.98
C HIS A 218 -5.42 2.04 2.29
N VAL A 219 -5.67 2.70 3.42
CA VAL A 219 -7.01 3.10 3.84
C VAL A 219 -7.31 4.47 3.28
N ALA A 220 -8.30 4.53 2.38
CA ALA A 220 -8.73 5.79 1.79
C ALA A 220 -9.47 6.67 2.81
N PRO A 221 -9.43 8.00 2.63
CA PRO A 221 -10.26 8.93 3.36
C PRO A 221 -11.75 8.61 3.25
N THR A 222 -12.48 8.68 4.38
CA THR A 222 -13.94 8.72 4.37
C THR A 222 -14.45 9.88 5.22
N GLU A 223 -15.58 10.48 4.82
CA GLU A 223 -16.19 11.64 5.50
C GLU A 223 -16.59 11.35 6.97
N GLY A 224 -16.70 10.06 7.33
CA GLY A 224 -17.07 9.59 8.67
C GLY A 224 -15.96 8.88 9.46
N GLY A 225 -14.88 8.40 8.82
CA GLY A 225 -13.92 7.48 9.43
C GLY A 225 -12.60 8.07 9.94
N SER A 226 -12.41 9.40 9.85
CA SER A 226 -11.10 10.04 10.11
C SER A 226 -11.08 11.11 11.21
N ARG A 227 -12.17 11.28 11.96
CA ARG A 227 -12.25 12.36 12.94
C ARG A 227 -11.59 12.06 14.29
N ARG A 228 -11.06 10.84 14.49
CA ARG A 228 -10.57 10.41 15.82
C ARG A 228 -9.05 10.39 15.98
N GLY A 229 -8.29 10.31 14.88
CA GLY A 229 -6.84 10.10 14.93
C GLY A 229 -5.97 11.33 14.66
N ALA A 230 -6.54 12.45 14.23
CA ALA A 230 -5.78 13.63 13.83
C ALA A 230 -6.30 14.86 14.56
N ASN A 231 -5.50 15.41 15.47
CA ASN A 231 -5.83 16.66 16.17
C ASN A 231 -4.93 17.80 15.69
N SER A 232 -4.61 17.83 14.39
CA SER A 232 -3.61 18.70 13.81
C SER A 232 -4.16 19.53 12.64
N SER A 233 -4.72 20.69 12.98
CA SER A 233 -4.90 21.88 12.12
C SER A 233 -5.73 21.71 10.82
N TRP A 234 -6.17 22.84 10.27
CA TRP A 234 -6.92 22.96 9.00
C TRP A 234 -6.33 22.16 7.81
N LEU A 235 -5.04 21.82 7.86
CA LEU A 235 -4.37 21.02 6.84
C LEU A 235 -4.90 19.58 6.76
N GLY A 236 -5.25 18.98 7.90
CA GLY A 236 -5.82 17.64 7.95
C GLY A 236 -7.15 17.55 7.21
N ASP A 237 -8.01 18.55 7.36
CA ASP A 237 -9.33 18.57 6.71
C ASP A 237 -9.25 18.77 5.18
N GLU A 238 -8.42 19.71 4.68
CA GLU A 238 -8.30 19.96 3.23
C GLU A 238 -7.54 18.86 2.46
N LEU A 239 -6.50 18.26 3.06
CA LEU A 239 -5.76 17.14 2.45
C LEU A 239 -6.62 15.88 2.38
N TRP A 240 -7.46 15.65 3.38
CA TRP A 240 -8.34 14.48 3.44
C TRP A 240 -9.38 14.45 2.31
N PHE A 241 -9.88 15.62 1.90
CA PHE A 241 -10.76 15.75 0.73
C PHE A 241 -10.06 15.42 -0.60
N HIS A 242 -8.78 15.75 -0.76
CA HIS A 242 -8.04 15.52 -2.03
C HIS A 242 -7.51 14.08 -2.19
N LEU A 243 -7.43 13.30 -1.09
CA LEU A 243 -6.91 11.94 -1.07
C LEU A 243 -7.93 10.86 -1.54
N GLN A 244 -9.17 11.22 -1.85
CA GLN A 244 -10.25 10.28 -2.16
C GLN A 244 -10.17 9.63 -3.57
N GLU A 245 -9.25 10.05 -4.44
CA GLU A 245 -9.33 9.72 -5.88
C GLU A 245 -8.36 8.63 -6.41
N THR A 246 -7.55 7.93 -5.60
CA THR A 246 -6.66 6.89 -6.17
C THR A 246 -6.53 5.62 -5.34
N THR A 247 -7.27 4.58 -5.71
CA THR A 247 -7.06 3.19 -5.29
C THR A 247 -7.06 2.30 -6.52
N SER A 248 -5.87 1.94 -7.01
CA SER A 248 -5.52 0.71 -7.76
C SER A 248 -4.17 0.87 -8.44
N LEU A 249 -3.54 -0.25 -8.80
CA LEU A 249 -2.32 -0.34 -9.59
C LEU A 249 -2.46 0.51 -10.88
N VAL A 250 -1.92 1.72 -10.91
CA VAL A 250 -1.86 2.53 -12.13
C VAL A 250 -0.55 2.22 -12.84
N ALA A 251 -0.61 1.28 -13.79
CA ALA A 251 0.39 1.23 -14.85
C ALA A 251 0.02 2.32 -15.86
N LEU A 252 0.76 3.43 -15.89
CA LEU A 252 0.60 4.42 -16.96
C LEU A 252 1.26 3.84 -18.23
N PRO A 253 0.52 3.64 -19.33
CA PRO A 253 1.15 3.34 -20.61
C PRO A 253 1.87 4.59 -21.14
N ASP A 254 3.08 4.37 -21.68
CA ASP A 254 3.92 5.30 -22.41
C ASP A 254 3.10 6.30 -23.26
N THR A 255 2.86 7.50 -22.71
CA THR A 255 2.43 8.65 -23.51
C THR A 255 3.67 9.20 -24.18
N GLY A 256 3.96 8.65 -25.36
CA GLY A 256 5.21 8.86 -26.07
C GLY A 256 5.67 10.32 -26.18
N ARG A 257 7.01 10.45 -26.18
CA ARG A 257 7.79 11.62 -26.59
C ARG A 257 7.40 12.95 -25.93
N LEU A 258 8.09 13.28 -24.85
CA LEU A 258 8.43 14.66 -24.52
C LEU A 258 9.90 14.90 -24.92
N LEU A 259 10.08 15.35 -26.16
CA LEU A 259 11.20 16.24 -26.54
C LEU A 259 10.74 17.67 -26.29
#